data_AF-A0A1H4DW99-F1
#
_entry.id   AF-A0A1H4DW99-F1
#
_cell.length_a   1.000
_cell.length_b   1.000
_cell.length_c   1.000
_cell.angle_alpha   90.00
_cell.angle_beta   90.00
_cell.angle_gamma   90.00
#
_symmetry.space_group_name_H-M   'P 1'
#
loop_
_entity.id
_entity.type
_entity.pdbx_description
1 polymer ?
#
loop_
_entity_poly.entity_id
_entity_poly.type
_entity_poly.pdbx_seq_one_letter_code
_entity_poly.pdbx_strand_id
1 'polypeptide(L)'
;MMNEILEKLQEIVNDFCICTGVPVTIYKNSGEILASYRTELKFCSIFSEHQGQLNKKCTDSMNFSAQIARSLGEPYIFACPSDLINIAIPVLIDKKHQASVIVGPLVMGNLNDTLVDRVFNLYPEAQTLLPKISLAISKLMIYNPNHIQSLSTLLFNSILGFCRNWQDYEHLNTRHQSQLYIGDQIEKYKHKNTFGPEDNSTLNSLERKLICYIEERDQEKSTKILRAYYDEIFIIEGGNYDNIKGRIFELFGTLSQKAIDNGASVQKIFSSDFNHIFAMSQIQTTSELFSWINNIVAHFIDHVYSTLVLGQSDLIKAALLYIGDAYSEKITLNDLARHLHISSNYISQLFKREVGVNFTGYLNNIRIQKSLTYLEHEDLSIADIAVQVGFGDQSYYTKVFKKLLGETPKQYRKRLTAQE
;
A
#
# COMPACT_ATOMS: atom_id res chain seq x y z
N MET A 1 -2.86 20.76 -35.55
CA MET A 1 -2.28 20.95 -34.20
C MET A 1 -1.99 19.62 -33.51
N MET A 2 -2.97 18.76 -33.20
CA MET A 2 -2.70 17.47 -32.50
C MET A 2 -1.88 16.46 -33.33
N ASN A 3 -2.12 16.35 -34.64
CA ASN A 3 -1.31 15.47 -35.52
C ASN A 3 0.14 15.94 -35.67
N GLU A 4 0.35 17.24 -35.79
CA GLU A 4 1.68 17.85 -35.95
C GLU A 4 2.54 17.68 -34.68
N ILE A 5 1.90 17.70 -33.50
CA ILE A 5 2.56 17.40 -32.23
C ILE A 5 2.95 15.92 -32.15
N LEU A 6 2.06 15.04 -32.61
CA LEU A 6 2.33 13.61 -32.58
C LEU A 6 3.46 13.21 -33.54
N GLU A 7 3.50 13.78 -34.74
CA GLU A 7 4.60 13.59 -35.70
C GLU A 7 5.95 14.00 -35.11
N LYS A 8 5.99 15.13 -34.41
CA LYS A 8 7.21 15.66 -33.81
C LYS A 8 7.66 14.86 -32.57
N LEU A 9 6.70 14.35 -31.79
CA LEU A 9 6.98 13.40 -30.71
C LEU A 9 7.60 12.11 -31.27
N GLN A 10 7.06 11.60 -32.37
CA GLN A 10 7.58 10.44 -33.07
C GLN A 10 9.00 10.67 -33.60
N GLU A 11 9.30 11.86 -34.13
CA GLU A 11 10.64 12.26 -34.57
C GLU A 11 11.64 12.26 -33.40
N ILE A 12 11.31 12.94 -32.29
CA ILE A 12 12.16 12.99 -31.08
C ILE A 12 12.45 11.59 -30.53
N VAL A 13 11.41 10.75 -30.44
CA VAL A 13 11.55 9.37 -29.95
C VAL A 13 12.41 8.54 -30.90
N ASN A 14 12.23 8.71 -32.22
CA ASN A 14 13.02 8.01 -33.21
C ASN A 14 14.51 8.39 -33.13
N ASP A 15 14.82 9.69 -33.04
CA ASP A 15 16.20 10.17 -32.91
C ASP A 15 16.85 9.68 -31.62
N PHE A 16 16.11 9.71 -30.51
CA PHE A 16 16.56 9.12 -29.25
C PHE A 16 16.87 7.63 -29.41
N CYS A 17 16.00 6.85 -30.06
CA CYS A 17 16.23 5.42 -30.30
C CYS A 17 17.45 5.16 -31.21
N ILE A 18 17.70 6.03 -32.18
CA ILE A 18 18.86 5.94 -33.07
C ILE A 18 20.15 6.22 -32.29
N CYS A 19 20.17 7.26 -31.46
CA CYS A 19 21.37 7.64 -30.70
C CYS A 19 21.71 6.67 -29.57
N THR A 20 20.68 6.12 -28.90
CA THR A 20 20.88 5.34 -27.67
C THR A 20 20.82 3.83 -27.89
N GLY A 21 20.25 3.37 -29.02
CA GLY A 21 19.96 1.97 -29.26
C GLY A 21 18.88 1.38 -28.35
N VAL A 22 18.15 2.23 -27.61
CA VAL A 22 17.15 1.81 -26.63
C VAL A 22 15.77 1.67 -27.30
N PRO A 23 15.03 0.57 -27.07
CA PRO A 23 13.67 0.43 -27.55
C PRO A 23 12.71 1.37 -26.83
N VAL A 24 11.77 1.94 -27.58
CA VAL A 24 10.75 2.86 -27.05
C VAL A 24 9.39 2.53 -27.66
N THR A 25 8.35 2.69 -26.85
CA THR A 25 6.94 2.52 -27.25
C THR A 25 6.15 3.76 -26.89
N ILE A 26 5.30 4.22 -27.79
CA ILE A 26 4.35 5.30 -27.51
C ILE A 26 2.97 4.66 -27.36
N TYR A 27 2.31 4.93 -26.25
CA TYR A 27 0.96 4.49 -25.94
C TYR A 27 -0.01 5.67 -25.94
N LYS A 28 -1.22 5.45 -26.46
CA LYS A 28 -2.36 6.34 -26.25
C LYS A 28 -2.87 6.22 -24.82
N ASN A 29 -3.69 7.17 -24.39
CA ASN A 29 -4.41 7.10 -23.12
C ASN A 29 -5.30 5.86 -22.98
N SER A 30 -5.77 5.29 -24.10
CA SER A 30 -6.55 4.05 -24.14
C SER A 30 -5.72 2.79 -23.89
N GLY A 31 -4.40 2.89 -23.77
CA GLY A 31 -3.48 1.74 -23.68
C GLY A 31 -3.12 1.13 -25.04
N GLU A 32 -3.65 1.65 -26.14
CA GLU A 32 -3.27 1.23 -27.49
C GLU A 32 -1.85 1.70 -27.85
N ILE A 33 -1.08 0.84 -28.52
CA ILE A 33 0.21 1.21 -29.08
C ILE A 33 -0.02 2.15 -30.25
N LEU A 34 0.56 3.34 -30.15
CA LEU A 34 0.56 4.35 -31.21
C LEU A 34 1.74 4.15 -32.15
N ALA A 35 2.93 3.93 -31.60
CA ALA A 35 4.15 3.64 -32.35
C ALA A 35 5.12 2.81 -31.50
N SER A 36 5.97 2.02 -32.14
CA SER A 36 7.05 1.28 -31.49
C SER A 36 8.32 1.39 -32.32
N TYR A 37 9.44 1.62 -31.64
CA TYR A 37 10.75 1.77 -32.24
C TYR A 37 11.70 0.72 -31.67
N ARG A 38 12.61 0.22 -32.52
CA ARG A 38 13.55 -0.86 -32.19
C ARG A 38 12.87 -2.10 -31.59
N THR A 39 11.73 -2.53 -32.16
CA THR A 39 10.96 -3.68 -31.65
C THR A 39 11.76 -4.97 -31.67
N GLU A 40 12.72 -5.10 -32.59
CA GLU A 40 13.67 -6.20 -32.70
C GLU A 40 14.58 -6.36 -31.47
N LEU A 41 14.74 -5.30 -30.67
CA LEU A 41 15.54 -5.30 -29.44
C LEU A 41 14.70 -5.55 -28.18
N LYS A 42 13.36 -5.60 -28.29
CA LYS A 42 12.49 -5.85 -27.15
C LYS A 42 12.50 -7.33 -26.79
N PHE A 43 13.02 -7.66 -25.62
CA PHE A 43 12.95 -9.02 -25.05
C PHE A 43 11.54 -9.63 -25.13
N CYS A 44 10.51 -8.81 -24.86
CA CYS A 44 9.12 -9.25 -24.84
C CYS A 44 8.60 -9.75 -26.20
N SER A 45 9.25 -9.40 -27.32
CA SER A 45 8.83 -9.83 -28.66
C SER A 45 8.85 -11.35 -28.86
N ILE A 46 9.66 -12.07 -28.09
CA ILE A 46 9.79 -13.53 -28.10
C ILE A 46 8.47 -14.22 -27.73
N PHE A 47 7.65 -13.56 -26.90
CA PHE A 47 6.41 -14.12 -26.36
C PHE A 47 5.17 -13.70 -27.16
N SER A 48 5.35 -13.02 -28.31
CA SER A 48 4.25 -12.49 -29.12
C SER A 48 3.26 -13.56 -29.63
N GLU A 49 3.72 -14.81 -29.80
CA GLU A 49 2.89 -15.96 -30.21
C GLU A 49 2.07 -16.56 -29.04
N HIS A 50 2.40 -16.23 -27.78
CA HIS A 50 1.72 -16.75 -26.58
C HIS A 50 0.67 -15.74 -26.10
N GLN A 51 -0.43 -15.63 -26.84
CA GLN A 51 -1.53 -14.70 -26.56
C GLN A 51 -2.44 -15.24 -25.45
N GLY A 52 -2.29 -14.73 -24.22
CA GLY A 52 -3.13 -15.11 -23.07
C GLY A 52 -3.12 -14.10 -21.92
N GLN A 53 -3.49 -14.56 -20.71
CA GLN A 53 -3.59 -13.77 -19.45
C GLN A 53 -2.31 -13.02 -19.04
N LEU A 54 -1.13 -13.44 -19.52
CA LEU A 54 0.17 -12.85 -19.16
C LEU A 54 0.51 -11.59 -19.97
N ASN A 55 0.07 -11.48 -21.23
CA ASN A 55 0.12 -10.21 -21.96
C ASN A 55 -0.68 -9.13 -21.23
N LYS A 56 -1.75 -9.54 -20.53
CA LYS A 56 -2.54 -8.65 -19.67
C LYS A 56 -1.69 -8.12 -18.51
N LYS A 57 -0.99 -8.97 -17.75
CA LYS A 57 -0.11 -8.53 -16.64
C LYS A 57 0.97 -7.53 -17.07
N CYS A 58 1.63 -7.78 -18.21
CA CYS A 58 2.64 -6.86 -18.74
C CYS A 58 2.01 -5.53 -19.17
N THR A 59 0.86 -5.59 -19.84
CA THR A 59 0.12 -4.40 -20.28
C THR A 59 -0.41 -3.59 -19.09
N ASP A 60 -0.92 -4.26 -18.06
CA ASP A 60 -1.40 -3.66 -16.82
C ASP A 60 -0.26 -2.95 -16.09
N SER A 61 0.92 -3.59 -15.97
CA SER A 61 2.13 -2.98 -15.38
C SER A 61 2.57 -1.73 -16.14
N MET A 62 2.53 -1.75 -17.48
CA MET A 62 2.89 -0.59 -18.32
C MET A 62 1.87 0.56 -18.18
N ASN A 63 0.57 0.24 -18.24
CA ASN A 63 -0.51 1.21 -18.11
C ASN A 63 -0.51 1.87 -16.72
N PHE A 64 -0.32 1.08 -15.69
CA PHE A 64 -0.21 1.55 -14.32
C PHE A 64 0.98 2.50 -14.15
N SER A 65 2.17 2.10 -14.62
CA SER A 65 3.38 2.92 -14.55
C SER A 65 3.25 4.23 -15.33
N ALA A 66 2.56 4.20 -16.47
CA ALA A 66 2.21 5.40 -17.23
C ALA A 66 1.29 6.36 -16.47
N GLN A 67 0.31 5.83 -15.71
CA GLN A 67 -0.54 6.65 -14.85
C GLN A 67 0.24 7.30 -13.69
N ILE A 68 1.24 6.60 -13.15
CA ILE A 68 2.14 7.17 -12.13
C ILE A 68 2.96 8.31 -12.74
N ALA A 69 3.60 8.07 -13.88
CA ALA A 69 4.40 9.09 -14.55
C ALA A 69 3.54 10.35 -14.80
N ARG A 70 2.29 10.16 -15.25
CA ARG A 70 1.31 11.24 -15.40
C ARG A 70 1.00 11.97 -14.09
N SER A 71 0.73 11.26 -12.99
CA SER A 71 0.37 11.88 -11.72
C SER A 71 1.53 12.65 -11.09
N LEU A 72 2.76 12.18 -11.31
CA LEU A 72 3.99 12.85 -10.89
C LEU A 72 4.34 14.03 -11.79
N GLY A 73 3.95 14.00 -13.06
CA GLY A 73 4.41 14.97 -14.06
C GLY A 73 5.91 14.85 -14.36
N GLU A 74 6.52 13.70 -14.09
CA GLU A 74 7.93 13.42 -14.36
C GLU A 74 8.11 11.95 -14.78
N PRO A 75 9.28 11.57 -15.33
CA PRO A 75 9.58 10.19 -15.65
C PRO A 75 9.49 9.27 -14.43
N TYR A 76 8.94 8.08 -14.62
CA TYR A 76 8.82 7.05 -13.61
C TYR A 76 9.60 5.79 -14.03
N ILE A 77 10.64 5.45 -13.28
CA ILE A 77 11.49 4.27 -13.53
C ILE A 77 10.92 3.07 -12.75
N PHE A 78 10.69 1.94 -13.42
CA PHE A 78 10.03 0.77 -12.84
C PHE A 78 10.58 -0.55 -13.38
N ALA A 79 10.37 -1.64 -12.65
CA ALA A 79 10.63 -3.00 -13.11
C ALA A 79 9.35 -3.64 -13.65
N CYS A 80 9.43 -4.33 -14.78
CA CYS A 80 8.31 -5.12 -15.30
C CYS A 80 8.25 -6.50 -14.60
N PRO A 81 7.23 -7.33 -14.86
CA PRO A 81 7.12 -8.67 -14.26
C PRO A 81 8.35 -9.55 -14.46
N SER A 82 9.09 -9.38 -15.57
CA SER A 82 10.34 -10.10 -15.86
C SER A 82 11.59 -9.44 -15.26
N ASP A 83 11.44 -8.48 -14.34
CA ASP A 83 12.50 -7.72 -13.66
C ASP A 83 13.38 -6.87 -14.59
N LEU A 84 12.90 -6.60 -15.80
CA LEU A 84 13.54 -5.68 -16.72
C LEU A 84 13.10 -4.25 -16.39
N ILE A 85 14.05 -3.32 -16.43
CA ILE A 85 13.81 -1.92 -16.11
C ILE A 85 13.17 -1.21 -17.30
N ASN A 86 12.19 -0.37 -17.02
CA ASN A 86 11.51 0.48 -17.99
C ASN A 86 11.37 1.89 -17.40
N ILE A 87 11.17 2.87 -18.27
CA ILE A 87 10.98 4.27 -17.90
C ILE A 87 9.68 4.74 -18.56
N ALA A 88 8.70 5.12 -17.76
CA ALA A 88 7.46 5.73 -18.25
C ALA A 88 7.59 7.26 -18.24
N ILE A 89 7.31 7.92 -19.36
CA ILE A 89 7.39 9.38 -19.51
C ILE A 89 6.02 9.90 -19.95
N PRO A 90 5.43 10.86 -19.22
CA PRO A 90 4.12 11.40 -19.55
C PRO A 90 4.23 12.49 -20.62
N VAL A 91 3.33 12.48 -21.59
CA VAL A 91 3.18 13.57 -22.57
C VAL A 91 1.93 14.38 -22.21
N LEU A 92 2.15 15.60 -21.72
CA LEU A 92 1.12 16.53 -21.29
C LEU A 92 1.06 17.72 -22.25
N ILE A 93 -0.16 18.08 -22.67
CA ILE A 93 -0.43 19.23 -23.54
C ILE A 93 -1.71 19.90 -23.04
N ASP A 94 -1.62 21.20 -22.75
CA ASP A 94 -2.70 22.01 -22.17
C ASP A 94 -3.30 21.36 -20.91
N LYS A 95 -2.42 20.91 -20.01
CA LYS A 95 -2.76 20.18 -18.77
C LYS A 95 -3.49 18.85 -18.97
N LYS A 96 -3.62 18.36 -20.20
CA LYS A 96 -4.22 17.06 -20.52
C LYS A 96 -3.14 16.06 -20.89
N HIS A 97 -3.25 14.87 -20.33
CA HIS A 97 -2.45 13.72 -20.75
C HIS A 97 -2.86 13.29 -22.15
N GLN A 98 -1.90 13.16 -23.05
CA GLN A 98 -2.15 12.83 -24.46
C GLN A 98 -1.60 11.46 -24.85
N ALA A 99 -0.44 11.12 -24.30
CA ALA A 99 0.25 9.87 -24.56
C ALA A 99 1.22 9.54 -23.42
N SER A 100 1.71 8.32 -23.43
CA SER A 100 2.79 7.87 -22.55
C SER A 100 3.89 7.23 -23.37
N VAL A 101 5.12 7.60 -23.11
CA VAL A 101 6.31 7.03 -23.76
C VAL A 101 6.95 6.05 -22.78
N ILE A 102 7.05 4.78 -23.16
CA ILE A 102 7.73 3.76 -22.38
C ILE A 102 9.07 3.42 -23.04
N VAL A 103 10.15 3.71 -22.32
CA VAL A 103 11.53 3.36 -22.69
C VAL A 103 11.88 2.03 -22.06
N GLY A 104 12.37 1.08 -22.85
CA GLY A 104 12.75 -0.25 -22.39
C GLY A 104 12.13 -1.39 -23.23
N PRO A 105 12.43 -2.64 -22.87
CA PRO A 105 13.07 -3.06 -21.62
C PRO A 105 14.60 -2.84 -21.58
N LEU A 106 15.12 -2.53 -20.39
CA LEU A 106 16.53 -2.29 -20.07
C LEU A 106 17.02 -3.28 -19.01
N VAL A 107 18.31 -3.60 -19.02
CA VAL A 107 18.96 -4.33 -17.93
C VAL A 107 19.78 -3.36 -17.09
N MET A 108 19.66 -3.47 -15.77
CA MET A 108 20.46 -2.66 -14.85
C MET A 108 21.25 -3.58 -13.90
N GLY A 109 22.57 -3.51 -13.95
CA GLY A 109 23.47 -4.42 -13.22
C GLY A 109 23.73 -5.73 -13.98
N ASN A 110 24.08 -6.80 -13.26
CA ASN A 110 24.42 -8.08 -13.89
C ASN A 110 23.19 -8.88 -14.33
N LEU A 111 23.29 -9.52 -15.50
CA LEU A 111 22.37 -10.56 -15.95
C LEU A 111 22.63 -11.83 -15.11
N ASN A 112 21.94 -11.99 -13.99
CA ASN A 112 22.01 -13.21 -13.19
C ASN A 112 21.13 -14.31 -13.81
N ASP A 113 21.54 -15.57 -13.65
CA ASP A 113 20.81 -16.78 -14.11
C ASP A 113 19.32 -16.80 -13.68
N THR A 114 18.98 -16.07 -12.62
CA THR A 114 17.61 -15.85 -12.11
C THR A 114 16.63 -15.21 -13.09
N LEU A 115 17.09 -14.50 -14.15
CA LEU A 115 16.18 -13.89 -15.12
C LEU A 115 15.53 -14.96 -15.99
N VAL A 116 16.32 -15.98 -16.34
CA VAL A 116 15.86 -17.17 -17.06
C VAL A 116 14.85 -17.94 -16.22
N ASP A 117 15.15 -18.17 -14.94
CA ASP A 117 14.23 -18.85 -14.01
C ASP A 117 12.92 -18.08 -13.82
N ARG A 118 12.97 -16.75 -13.66
CA ARG A 118 11.77 -15.92 -13.54
C ARG A 118 10.94 -15.91 -14.80
N VAL A 119 11.58 -15.87 -15.97
CA VAL A 119 10.88 -15.99 -17.25
C VAL A 119 10.20 -17.35 -17.35
N PHE A 120 10.81 -18.45 -16.92
CA PHE A 120 10.14 -19.76 -16.91
C PHE A 120 9.04 -19.88 -15.87
N ASN A 121 9.17 -19.25 -14.72
CA ASN A 121 8.09 -19.18 -13.74
C ASN A 121 6.88 -18.41 -14.29
N LEU A 122 7.12 -17.37 -15.10
CA LEU A 122 6.06 -16.60 -15.76
C LEU A 122 5.52 -17.29 -17.01
N TYR A 123 6.36 -18.04 -17.72
CA TYR A 123 6.03 -18.76 -18.95
C TYR A 123 6.46 -20.24 -18.85
N PRO A 124 5.74 -21.08 -18.07
CA PRO A 124 6.13 -22.49 -17.88
C PRO A 124 6.13 -23.29 -19.19
N GLU A 125 5.25 -22.94 -20.12
CA GLU A 125 5.12 -23.56 -21.45
C GLU A 125 6.20 -23.09 -22.44
N ALA A 126 6.95 -22.04 -22.12
CA ALA A 126 8.00 -21.49 -22.97
C ALA A 126 9.33 -22.25 -22.91
N GLN A 127 9.37 -23.45 -22.31
CA GLN A 127 10.59 -24.28 -22.28
C GLN A 127 11.17 -24.52 -23.69
N THR A 128 10.31 -24.63 -24.70
CA THR A 128 10.71 -24.76 -26.12
C THR A 128 11.40 -23.51 -26.68
N LEU A 129 11.25 -22.36 -26.02
CA LEU A 129 11.84 -21.07 -26.37
C LEU A 129 13.19 -20.82 -25.68
N LEU A 130 13.68 -21.75 -24.84
CA LEU A 130 14.98 -21.66 -24.15
C LEU A 130 16.12 -21.09 -25.02
N PRO A 131 16.38 -21.63 -26.23
CA PRO A 131 17.45 -21.11 -27.08
C PRO A 131 17.22 -19.67 -27.54
N LYS A 132 15.96 -19.30 -27.84
CA LYS A 132 15.58 -17.94 -28.26
C LYS A 132 15.70 -16.95 -27.10
N ILE A 133 15.29 -17.35 -25.89
CA ILE A 133 15.39 -16.55 -24.67
C ILE A 133 16.86 -16.30 -24.34
N SER A 134 17.70 -17.34 -24.34
CA SER A 134 19.14 -17.24 -24.08
C SER A 134 19.83 -16.31 -25.09
N LEU A 135 19.51 -16.46 -26.38
CA LEU A 135 20.03 -15.58 -27.44
C LEU A 135 19.57 -14.13 -27.25
N ALA A 136 18.31 -13.90 -26.87
CA ALA A 136 17.81 -12.54 -26.66
C ALA A 136 18.44 -11.87 -25.43
N ILE A 137 18.60 -12.61 -24.32
CA ILE A 137 19.29 -12.13 -23.12
C ILE A 137 20.72 -11.69 -23.46
N SER A 138 21.43 -12.46 -24.28
CA SER A 138 22.79 -12.12 -24.71
C SER A 138 22.91 -10.81 -25.51
N LYS A 139 21.79 -10.32 -26.06
CA LYS A 139 21.72 -9.08 -26.85
C LYS A 139 21.24 -7.88 -26.04
N LEU A 140 20.83 -8.07 -24.78
CA LEU A 140 20.36 -6.98 -23.94
C LEU A 140 21.55 -6.12 -23.50
N MET A 141 21.41 -4.80 -23.73
CA MET A 141 22.40 -3.85 -23.22
C MET A 141 22.24 -3.69 -21.71
N ILE A 142 23.39 -3.75 -21.01
CA ILE A 142 23.50 -3.57 -19.57
C ILE A 142 23.82 -2.10 -19.28
N TYR A 143 23.03 -1.51 -18.40
CA TYR A 143 23.19 -0.14 -17.94
C TYR A 143 23.50 -0.08 -16.46
N ASN A 144 24.21 0.97 -16.03
CA ASN A 144 24.31 1.33 -14.63
C ASN A 144 23.16 2.31 -14.26
N PRO A 145 22.91 2.56 -12.96
CA PRO A 145 21.85 3.48 -12.53
C PRO A 145 21.98 4.88 -13.14
N ASN A 146 23.20 5.42 -13.20
CA ASN A 146 23.47 6.75 -13.75
C ASN A 146 23.11 6.86 -15.24
N HIS A 147 23.34 5.80 -16.02
CA HIS A 147 22.96 5.75 -17.43
C HIS A 147 21.45 5.73 -17.60
N ILE A 148 20.73 4.96 -16.79
CA ILE A 148 19.25 4.90 -16.86
C ILE A 148 18.65 6.24 -16.48
N GLN A 149 19.17 6.89 -15.44
CA GLN A 149 18.77 8.24 -15.08
C GLN A 149 19.07 9.24 -16.21
N SER A 150 20.25 9.14 -16.82
CA SER A 150 20.64 10.03 -17.94
C SER A 150 19.74 9.84 -19.16
N LEU A 151 19.39 8.60 -19.51
CA LEU A 151 18.44 8.28 -20.58
C LEU A 151 17.05 8.87 -20.30
N SER A 152 16.57 8.70 -19.07
CA SER A 152 15.31 9.26 -18.59
C SER A 152 15.27 10.78 -18.74
N THR A 153 16.26 11.46 -18.17
CA THR A 153 16.37 12.92 -18.19
C THR A 153 16.55 13.46 -19.60
N LEU A 154 17.35 12.79 -20.44
CA LEU A 154 17.57 13.20 -21.83
C LEU A 154 16.25 13.22 -22.62
N LEU A 155 15.56 12.09 -22.68
CA LEU A 155 14.32 11.99 -23.46
C LEU A 155 13.22 12.89 -22.90
N PHE A 156 13.12 12.98 -21.57
CA PHE A 156 12.13 13.85 -20.93
C PHE A 156 12.36 15.32 -21.27
N ASN A 157 13.61 15.81 -21.17
CA ASN A 157 13.94 17.18 -21.51
C ASN A 157 13.74 17.46 -23.01
N SER A 158 14.00 16.49 -23.89
CA SER A 158 13.69 16.62 -25.32
C SER A 158 12.18 16.76 -25.58
N ILE A 159 11.35 15.98 -24.88
CA ILE A 159 9.89 16.07 -24.97
C ILE A 159 9.40 17.41 -24.40
N LEU A 160 9.92 17.84 -23.25
CA LEU A 160 9.57 19.12 -22.62
C LEU A 160 9.96 20.32 -23.46
N GLY A 161 11.16 20.33 -24.04
CA GLY A 161 11.62 21.41 -24.91
C GLY A 161 10.73 21.60 -26.15
N PHE A 162 10.08 20.52 -26.60
CA PHE A 162 9.11 20.57 -27.68
C PHE A 162 7.72 21.03 -27.23
N CYS A 163 7.22 20.51 -26.10
CA CYS A 163 5.96 20.92 -25.51
C CYS A 163 6.12 22.34 -24.93
N ARG A 164 5.76 23.39 -25.69
CA ARG A 164 5.86 24.83 -25.35
C ARG A 164 5.16 25.27 -24.04
N ASN A 165 4.64 24.34 -23.23
CA ASN A 165 3.89 24.53 -22.00
C ASN A 165 4.64 23.93 -20.79
N TRP A 166 5.88 24.33 -20.51
CA TRP A 166 6.60 23.90 -19.29
C TRP A 166 5.78 24.11 -17.99
N GLN A 167 4.93 25.13 -17.98
CA GLN A 167 3.98 25.44 -16.88
C GLN A 167 3.01 24.29 -16.57
N ASP A 168 2.68 23.45 -17.56
CA ASP A 168 1.84 22.26 -17.36
C ASP A 168 2.54 21.20 -16.49
N TYR A 169 3.87 21.24 -16.45
CA TYR A 169 4.73 20.35 -15.66
C TYR A 169 5.14 21.00 -14.33
N GLU A 170 5.29 22.33 -14.27
CA GLU A 170 5.75 23.08 -13.09
C GLU A 170 4.85 22.90 -11.85
N HIS A 171 3.53 22.79 -12.03
CA HIS A 171 2.58 22.54 -10.93
C HIS A 171 2.61 21.11 -10.37
N LEU A 172 3.17 20.14 -11.11
CA LEU A 172 3.32 18.75 -10.69
C LEU A 172 4.74 18.47 -10.15
N ASN A 173 5.70 19.30 -10.53
CA ASN A 173 7.13 19.16 -10.28
C ASN A 173 7.65 19.78 -8.95
N THR A 174 6.82 19.95 -7.91
CA THR A 174 7.29 20.50 -6.62
C THR A 174 8.21 19.55 -5.83
N ARG A 175 8.89 18.60 -6.49
CA ARG A 175 9.65 17.50 -5.88
C ARG A 175 10.87 17.06 -6.72
N HIS A 176 11.64 18.04 -7.19
CA HIS A 176 12.96 17.87 -7.82
C HIS A 176 14.00 17.07 -6.99
N GLN A 177 13.70 16.64 -5.76
CA GLN A 177 14.57 15.82 -4.91
C GLN A 177 14.29 14.31 -4.92
N SER A 178 13.21 13.84 -5.58
CA SER A 178 12.84 12.41 -5.54
C SER A 178 13.79 11.52 -6.36
N GLN A 179 14.44 12.06 -7.39
CA GLN A 179 15.21 11.27 -8.37
C GLN A 179 16.60 10.82 -7.88
N LEU A 180 17.16 11.40 -6.81
CA LEU A 180 18.41 10.91 -6.21
C LEU A 180 18.17 9.69 -5.30
N TYR A 181 16.94 9.49 -4.82
CA TYR A 181 16.59 8.43 -3.87
C TYR A 181 16.27 7.11 -4.58
N ILE A 182 15.52 7.16 -5.68
CA ILE A 182 15.02 5.95 -6.36
C ILE A 182 16.15 5.14 -7.01
N GLY A 183 17.11 5.79 -7.68
CA GLY A 183 18.28 5.10 -8.27
C GLY A 183 19.18 4.44 -7.23
N ASP A 184 19.42 5.12 -6.11
CA ASP A 184 20.22 4.65 -4.98
C ASP A 184 19.52 3.50 -4.22
N GLN A 185 18.19 3.51 -4.11
CA GLN A 185 17.42 2.41 -3.51
C GLN A 185 17.34 1.18 -4.42
N ILE A 186 17.22 1.35 -5.75
CA ILE A 186 17.25 0.22 -6.70
C ILE A 186 18.62 -0.47 -6.68
N GLU A 187 19.71 0.31 -6.57
CA GLU A 187 21.08 -0.22 -6.44
C GLU A 187 21.28 -0.96 -5.10
N LYS A 188 20.77 -0.41 -3.99
CA LYS A 188 20.77 -1.07 -2.67
C LYS A 188 19.93 -2.35 -2.65
N TYR A 189 18.80 -2.38 -3.35
CA TYR A 189 17.95 -3.56 -3.48
C TYR A 189 18.63 -4.67 -4.28
N LYS A 190 19.35 -4.31 -5.37
CA LYS A 190 20.10 -5.27 -6.20
C LYS A 190 21.34 -5.83 -5.52
N HIS A 191 22.02 -5.03 -4.70
CA HIS A 191 23.14 -5.52 -3.90
C HIS A 191 22.71 -6.38 -2.70
N LYS A 192 21.49 -6.22 -2.17
CA LYS A 192 20.97 -7.05 -1.08
C LYS A 192 20.38 -8.39 -1.53
N ASN A 193 19.84 -8.49 -2.75
CA ASN A 193 19.20 -9.71 -3.27
C ASN A 193 20.18 -10.79 -3.76
N THR A 194 21.10 -11.22 -2.89
CA THR A 194 21.82 -12.49 -3.05
C THR A 194 21.22 -13.65 -2.25
N PHE A 195 20.16 -13.46 -1.47
CA PHE A 195 19.52 -14.56 -0.72
C PHE A 195 18.02 -14.37 -0.54
N GLY A 196 17.24 -15.32 -1.09
CA GLY A 196 15.99 -15.86 -0.52
C GLY A 196 14.75 -14.96 -0.29
N PRO A 197 13.56 -15.56 -0.12
CA PRO A 197 12.28 -14.86 0.06
C PRO A 197 12.00 -14.48 1.53
N GLU A 198 13.00 -13.93 2.23
CA GLU A 198 12.86 -13.48 3.63
C GLU A 198 13.57 -12.14 3.87
N ASP A 199 13.04 -11.01 3.37
CA ASP A 199 13.55 -9.70 3.80
C ASP A 199 12.45 -8.64 3.98
N ASN A 200 11.53 -8.91 4.91
CA ASN A 200 10.57 -7.92 5.48
C ASN A 200 11.24 -6.86 6.38
N SER A 201 12.58 -6.84 6.51
CA SER A 201 13.29 -6.04 7.52
C SER A 201 13.19 -4.52 7.30
N THR A 202 13.24 -4.07 6.04
CA THR A 202 13.22 -2.64 5.68
C THR A 202 11.82 -2.06 5.83
N LEU A 203 10.79 -2.76 5.34
CA LEU A 203 9.39 -2.33 5.41
C LEU A 203 8.91 -2.25 6.87
N ASN A 204 9.23 -3.28 7.67
CA ASN A 204 8.99 -3.29 9.11
C ASN A 204 9.70 -2.14 9.84
N SER A 205 10.88 -1.73 9.38
CA SER A 205 11.61 -0.59 9.97
C SER A 205 10.95 0.76 9.67
N LEU A 206 10.40 0.92 8.46
CA LEU A 206 9.69 2.13 8.05
C LEU A 206 8.34 2.24 8.77
N GLU A 207 7.62 1.12 8.88
CA GLU A 207 6.37 1.03 9.65
C GLU A 207 6.57 1.44 11.12
N ARG A 208 7.61 0.90 11.78
CA ARG A 208 7.93 1.27 13.17
C ARG A 208 8.24 2.77 13.33
N LYS A 209 8.97 3.36 12.38
CA LYS A 209 9.27 4.80 12.38
C LYS A 209 8.02 5.63 12.13
N LEU A 210 7.14 5.19 11.22
CA LEU A 210 5.88 5.86 10.92
C LEU A 210 5.00 5.92 12.17
N ILE A 211 4.85 4.80 12.86
CA ILE A 211 4.12 4.71 14.14
C ILE A 211 4.69 5.71 15.16
N CYS A 212 6.01 5.74 15.34
CA CYS A 212 6.69 6.63 16.27
C CYS A 212 6.38 8.11 15.98
N TYR A 213 6.47 8.53 14.71
CA TYR A 213 6.19 9.93 14.34
C TYR A 213 4.71 10.30 14.44
N ILE A 214 3.81 9.34 14.22
CA ILE A 214 2.37 9.53 14.43
C ILE A 214 2.09 9.71 15.93
N GLU A 215 2.70 8.91 16.80
CA GLU A 215 2.59 9.02 18.26
C GLU A 215 3.15 10.37 18.77
N GLU A 216 4.27 10.82 18.21
CA GLU A 216 4.89 12.12 18.49
C GLU A 216 4.10 13.31 17.90
N ARG A 217 3.08 13.05 17.08
CA ARG A 217 2.28 14.04 16.35
C ARG A 217 3.11 14.90 15.39
N ASP A 218 4.21 14.35 14.89
CA ASP A 218 5.07 15.01 13.91
C ASP A 218 4.53 14.74 12.50
N GLN A 219 3.61 15.59 12.05
CA GLN A 219 2.94 15.44 10.76
C GLN A 219 3.90 15.52 9.57
N GLU A 220 4.94 16.35 9.66
CA GLU A 220 5.93 16.50 8.59
C GLU A 220 6.76 15.23 8.43
N LYS A 221 7.30 14.69 9.53
CA LYS A 221 8.07 13.42 9.50
C LYS A 221 7.19 12.22 9.17
N SER A 222 5.96 12.18 9.68
CA SER A 222 5.00 11.11 9.38
C SER A 222 4.67 11.04 7.89
N THR A 223 4.36 12.20 7.28
CA THR A 223 4.08 12.28 5.83
C THR A 223 5.31 11.87 5.00
N LYS A 224 6.52 12.27 5.43
CA LYS A 224 7.77 11.92 4.76
C LYS A 224 8.06 10.42 4.82
N ILE A 225 7.89 9.79 5.98
CA ILE A 225 8.10 8.33 6.12
C ILE A 225 6.99 7.53 5.46
N LEU A 226 5.73 7.97 5.54
CA LEU A 226 4.62 7.31 4.85
C LEU A 226 4.88 7.25 3.34
N ARG A 227 5.45 8.32 2.79
CA ARG A 227 5.85 8.35 1.38
C ARG A 227 6.95 7.32 1.07
N ALA A 228 7.99 7.27 1.88
CA ALA A 228 9.04 6.26 1.74
C ALA A 228 8.50 4.83 1.87
N TYR A 229 7.55 4.59 2.78
CA TYR A 229 6.87 3.31 2.96
C TYR A 229 6.00 2.95 1.75
N TYR A 230 5.23 3.91 1.24
CA TYR A 230 4.39 3.73 0.05
C TYR A 230 5.23 3.45 -1.20
N ASP A 231 6.34 4.17 -1.37
CA ASP A 231 7.29 3.96 -2.46
C ASP A 231 7.92 2.56 -2.38
N GLU A 232 8.29 2.10 -1.18
CA GLU A 232 8.85 0.75 -0.96
C GLU A 232 7.83 -0.35 -1.27
N ILE A 233 6.57 -0.23 -0.83
CA ILE A 233 5.50 -1.18 -1.19
C ILE A 233 5.31 -1.22 -2.70
N PHE A 234 5.30 -0.05 -3.33
CA PHE A 234 5.10 0.04 -4.78
C PHE A 234 6.21 -0.72 -5.53
N ILE A 235 7.45 -0.62 -5.06
CA ILE A 235 8.62 -1.32 -5.61
C ILE A 235 8.52 -2.83 -5.37
N ILE A 236 8.25 -3.27 -4.13
CA ILE A 236 8.19 -4.69 -3.76
C ILE A 236 7.07 -5.42 -4.51
N GLU A 237 5.88 -4.81 -4.57
CA GLU A 237 4.70 -5.43 -5.17
C GLU A 237 4.66 -5.28 -6.70
N GLY A 238 5.71 -4.70 -7.31
CA GLY A 238 5.83 -4.54 -8.77
C GLY A 238 4.66 -3.76 -9.38
N GLY A 239 4.04 -2.88 -8.61
CA GLY A 239 2.86 -2.14 -9.04
C GLY A 239 1.55 -2.94 -9.09
N ASN A 240 1.48 -4.14 -8.50
CA ASN A 240 0.22 -4.86 -8.36
C ASN A 240 -0.71 -4.12 -7.40
N TYR A 241 -1.65 -3.38 -7.98
CA TYR A 241 -2.55 -2.49 -7.26
C TYR A 241 -3.37 -3.17 -6.16
N ASP A 242 -3.78 -4.43 -6.37
CA ASP A 242 -4.54 -5.19 -5.37
C ASP A 242 -3.65 -5.60 -4.19
N ASN A 243 -2.40 -5.95 -4.44
CA ASN A 243 -1.42 -6.23 -3.38
C ASN A 243 -1.05 -4.95 -2.61
N ILE A 244 -0.86 -3.83 -3.31
CA ILE A 244 -0.58 -2.53 -2.70
C ILE A 244 -1.74 -2.13 -1.77
N LYS A 245 -2.99 -2.30 -2.20
CA LYS A 245 -4.17 -2.13 -1.36
C LYS A 245 -4.13 -3.04 -0.14
N GLY A 246 -3.78 -4.32 -0.33
CA GLY A 246 -3.61 -5.29 0.76
C GLY A 246 -2.60 -4.83 1.81
N ARG A 247 -1.42 -4.35 1.38
CA ARG A 247 -0.35 -3.86 2.28
C ARG A 247 -0.72 -2.57 3.00
N ILE A 248 -1.44 -1.68 2.33
CA ILE A 248 -1.93 -0.45 2.95
C ILE A 248 -3.03 -0.75 3.97
N PHE A 249 -3.87 -1.75 3.69
CA PHE A 249 -4.86 -2.23 4.65
C PHE A 249 -4.21 -2.88 5.87
N GLU A 250 -3.16 -3.66 5.66
CA GLU A 250 -2.31 -4.22 6.72
C GLU A 250 -1.73 -3.10 7.60
N LEU A 251 -1.13 -2.06 7.00
CA LEU A 251 -0.63 -0.89 7.73
C LEU A 251 -1.73 -0.19 8.53
N PHE A 252 -2.90 0.04 7.94
CA PHE A 252 -4.03 0.64 8.66
C PHE A 252 -4.45 -0.23 9.86
N GLY A 253 -4.45 -1.55 9.68
CA GLY A 253 -4.65 -2.53 10.75
C GLY A 253 -3.63 -2.35 11.87
N THR A 254 -2.33 -2.28 11.56
CA THR A 254 -1.28 -2.06 12.56
C THR A 254 -1.43 -0.72 13.27
N LEU A 255 -1.67 0.37 12.54
CA LEU A 255 -1.86 1.70 13.13
C LEU A 255 -3.06 1.72 14.08
N SER A 256 -4.17 1.10 13.68
CA SER A 256 -5.37 0.95 14.49
C SER A 256 -5.09 0.14 15.75
N GLN A 257 -4.44 -1.02 15.61
CA GLN A 257 -4.07 -1.87 16.74
C GLN A 257 -3.17 -1.12 17.71
N LYS A 258 -2.14 -0.44 17.21
CA LYS A 258 -1.20 0.30 18.03
C LYS A 258 -1.85 1.49 18.73
N ALA A 259 -2.77 2.18 18.07
CA ALA A 259 -3.56 3.22 18.70
C ALA A 259 -4.46 2.65 19.81
N ILE A 260 -5.07 1.48 19.60
CA ILE A 260 -5.85 0.78 20.64
C ILE A 260 -4.94 0.39 21.82
N ASP A 261 -3.75 -0.14 21.55
CA ASP A 261 -2.74 -0.49 22.57
C ASP A 261 -2.30 0.76 23.37
N ASN A 262 -2.26 1.92 22.71
CA ASN A 262 -1.99 3.22 23.31
C ASN A 262 -3.25 3.88 23.92
N GLY A 263 -4.38 3.17 23.95
CA GLY A 263 -5.58 3.58 24.66
C GLY A 263 -6.63 4.36 23.85
N ALA A 264 -6.48 4.45 22.53
CA ALA A 264 -7.49 5.03 21.66
C ALA A 264 -8.77 4.17 21.64
N SER A 265 -9.92 4.82 21.67
CA SER A 265 -11.19 4.10 21.50
C SER A 265 -11.42 3.73 20.04
N VAL A 266 -11.95 2.54 19.80
CA VAL A 266 -12.36 2.06 18.47
C VAL A 266 -13.28 3.08 17.79
N GLN A 267 -14.18 3.72 18.54
CA GLN A 267 -15.09 4.75 18.03
C GLN A 267 -14.39 6.01 17.49
N LYS A 268 -13.18 6.32 17.97
CA LYS A 268 -12.35 7.43 17.45
C LYS A 268 -11.51 7.01 16.26
N ILE A 269 -11.08 5.75 16.21
CA ILE A 269 -10.34 5.21 15.04
C ILE A 269 -11.30 5.06 13.85
N PHE A 270 -12.55 4.68 14.12
CA PHE A 270 -13.58 4.38 13.14
C PHE A 270 -14.78 5.35 13.22
N SER A 271 -14.56 6.64 13.53
CA SER A 271 -15.65 7.61 13.66
C SER A 271 -16.43 7.82 12.35
N SER A 272 -17.68 8.23 12.49
CA SER A 272 -18.80 8.23 11.54
C SER A 272 -18.59 8.84 10.14
N ASP A 273 -17.48 9.54 9.90
CA ASP A 273 -17.17 10.17 8.61
C ASP A 273 -16.44 9.23 7.64
N PHE A 274 -15.99 8.05 8.09
CA PHE A 274 -15.16 7.17 7.29
C PHE A 274 -15.59 5.70 7.32
N ASN A 275 -16.30 5.27 6.28
CA ASN A 275 -16.26 3.86 5.89
C ASN A 275 -14.93 3.58 5.18
N HIS A 276 -13.81 3.52 5.92
CA HIS A 276 -12.48 3.25 5.35
C HIS A 276 -12.44 1.96 4.52
N ILE A 277 -13.15 0.91 4.96
CA ILE A 277 -13.26 -0.38 4.28
C ILE A 277 -14.01 -0.24 2.94
N PHE A 278 -15.13 0.49 2.92
CA PHE A 278 -15.90 0.71 1.69
C PHE A 278 -15.19 1.68 0.73
N ALA A 279 -14.60 2.76 1.26
CA ALA A 279 -13.82 3.74 0.50
C ALA A 279 -12.68 3.05 -0.27
N MET A 280 -11.93 2.16 0.38
CA MET A 280 -10.79 1.46 -0.26
C MET A 280 -11.20 0.55 -1.42
N SER A 281 -12.41 -0.03 -1.38
CA SER A 281 -12.95 -0.84 -2.47
C SER A 281 -13.25 -0.04 -3.74
N GLN A 282 -13.53 1.27 -3.60
CA GLN A 282 -13.89 2.18 -4.69
C GLN A 282 -12.70 2.96 -5.26
N ILE A 283 -11.55 2.95 -4.59
CA ILE A 283 -10.33 3.63 -5.05
C ILE A 283 -9.79 2.89 -6.28
N GLN A 284 -9.67 3.58 -7.42
CA GLN A 284 -9.20 2.99 -8.67
C GLN A 284 -7.83 3.50 -9.11
N THR A 285 -7.29 4.52 -8.43
CA THR A 285 -5.99 5.10 -8.76
C THR A 285 -5.05 5.16 -7.56
N THR A 286 -3.75 5.14 -7.82
CA THR A 286 -2.70 5.27 -6.80
C THR A 286 -2.63 6.65 -6.16
N SER A 287 -3.03 7.69 -6.89
CA SER A 287 -3.14 9.04 -6.35
C SER A 287 -4.25 9.12 -5.30
N GLU A 288 -5.41 8.52 -5.58
CA GLU A 288 -6.50 8.36 -4.62
C GLU A 288 -6.06 7.52 -3.43
N LEU A 289 -5.33 6.43 -3.67
CA LEU A 289 -4.86 5.53 -2.62
C LEU A 289 -3.86 6.23 -1.69
N PHE A 290 -2.91 6.98 -2.26
CA PHE A 290 -1.95 7.77 -1.50
C PHE A 290 -2.64 8.91 -0.73
N SER A 291 -3.58 9.62 -1.36
CA SER A 291 -4.38 10.65 -0.69
C SER A 291 -5.18 10.06 0.48
N TRP A 292 -5.77 8.89 0.27
CA TRP A 292 -6.54 8.18 1.29
C TRP A 292 -5.68 7.77 2.50
N ILE A 293 -4.49 7.18 2.28
CA ILE A 293 -3.61 6.81 3.40
C ILE A 293 -3.01 8.03 4.10
N ASN A 294 -2.77 9.14 3.40
CA ASN A 294 -2.38 10.41 4.04
C ASN A 294 -3.52 10.95 4.92
N ASN A 295 -4.77 10.90 4.46
CA ASN A 295 -5.92 11.33 5.23
C ASN A 295 -6.11 10.45 6.48
N ILE A 296 -5.81 9.16 6.40
CA ILE A 296 -5.76 8.27 7.56
C ILE A 296 -4.67 8.72 8.52
N VAL A 297 -3.43 8.88 8.07
CA VAL A 297 -2.33 9.29 8.96
C VAL A 297 -2.60 10.64 9.61
N ALA A 298 -3.13 11.60 8.86
CA ALA A 298 -3.57 12.89 9.39
C ALA A 298 -4.69 12.72 10.43
N HIS A 299 -5.70 11.90 10.17
CA HIS A 299 -6.75 11.58 11.14
C HIS A 299 -6.18 10.94 12.42
N PHE A 300 -5.21 10.04 12.29
CA PHE A 300 -4.52 9.48 13.45
C PHE A 300 -3.80 10.57 14.24
N ILE A 301 -3.11 11.50 13.61
CA ILE A 301 -2.42 12.61 14.32
C ILE A 301 -3.43 13.58 14.96
N ASP A 302 -4.41 14.05 14.17
CA ASP A 302 -5.28 15.18 14.48
C ASP A 302 -6.49 14.82 15.33
N HIS A 303 -6.90 13.54 15.38
CA HIS A 303 -8.11 13.12 16.07
C HIS A 303 -7.88 11.94 17.03
N VAL A 304 -7.03 10.98 16.66
CA VAL A 304 -6.72 9.82 17.52
C VAL A 304 -5.67 10.19 18.56
N TYR A 305 -4.52 10.70 18.11
CA TYR A 305 -3.39 11.06 18.96
C TYR A 305 -3.48 12.46 19.53
N SER A 306 -4.14 13.44 18.88
CA SER A 306 -4.34 14.78 19.42
C SER A 306 -5.09 14.80 20.76
N THR A 307 -6.08 13.92 20.92
CA THR A 307 -6.89 13.79 22.15
C THR A 307 -6.17 12.98 23.22
N LEU A 308 -5.08 12.27 22.88
CA LEU A 308 -4.22 11.56 23.83
C LEU A 308 -3.30 12.53 24.60
N VAL A 309 -3.78 13.72 24.98
CA VAL A 309 -3.01 14.68 25.80
C VAL A 309 -2.69 14.02 27.14
N LEU A 310 -1.40 13.75 27.33
CA LEU A 310 -0.73 13.15 28.48
C LEU A 310 -1.04 11.66 28.66
N GLY A 311 0.03 10.87 28.56
CA GLY A 311 0.04 9.42 28.45
C GLY A 311 -0.91 8.73 29.43
N GLN A 312 -1.55 7.67 28.94
CA GLN A 312 -2.01 6.65 29.86
C GLN A 312 -0.84 6.23 30.72
N SER A 313 -1.00 6.38 32.03
CA SER A 313 -0.04 5.88 32.99
C SER A 313 0.27 4.42 32.66
N ASP A 314 1.50 3.96 32.87
CA ASP A 314 1.86 2.55 32.63
C ASP A 314 0.93 1.59 33.38
N LEU A 315 0.33 2.06 34.48
CA LEU A 315 -0.72 1.38 35.23
C LEU A 315 -2.00 1.13 34.42
N ILE A 316 -2.47 2.08 33.60
CA ILE A 316 -3.63 1.87 32.73
C ILE A 316 -3.27 0.95 31.56
N LYS A 317 -2.08 1.07 30.97
CA LYS A 317 -1.64 0.14 29.92
C LYS A 317 -1.61 -1.30 30.43
N ALA A 318 -0.99 -1.52 31.58
CA ALA A 318 -0.98 -2.83 32.25
C ALA A 318 -2.39 -3.30 32.61
N ALA A 319 -3.29 -2.37 32.98
CA ALA A 319 -4.68 -2.71 33.26
C ALA A 319 -5.44 -3.20 32.02
N LEU A 320 -5.25 -2.55 30.88
CA LEU A 320 -5.92 -2.93 29.63
C LEU A 320 -5.41 -4.28 29.12
N LEU A 321 -4.10 -4.55 29.22
CA LEU A 321 -3.52 -5.86 28.88
C LEU A 321 -4.11 -6.99 29.73
N TYR A 322 -4.13 -6.81 31.06
CA TYR A 322 -4.72 -7.80 31.97
C TYR A 322 -6.20 -8.07 31.65
N ILE A 323 -6.98 -7.02 31.36
CA ILE A 323 -8.39 -7.17 30.98
C ILE A 323 -8.52 -7.90 29.64
N GLY A 324 -7.66 -7.60 28.67
CA GLY A 324 -7.64 -8.23 27.36
C GLY A 324 -7.31 -9.71 27.41
N ASP A 325 -6.41 -10.13 28.31
CA ASP A 325 -6.05 -11.55 28.47
C ASP A 325 -7.12 -12.32 29.28
N ALA A 326 -7.71 -11.68 30.30
CA ALA A 326 -8.64 -12.32 31.23
C ALA A 326 -10.12 -11.99 30.98
N TYR A 327 -10.50 -11.45 29.81
CA TYR A 327 -11.86 -10.96 29.56
C TYR A 327 -12.94 -12.05 29.70
N SER A 328 -12.63 -13.29 29.33
CA SER A 328 -13.55 -14.44 29.39
C SER A 328 -13.74 -14.97 30.83
N GLU A 329 -12.90 -14.55 31.77
CA GLU A 329 -12.93 -14.99 33.16
C GLU A 329 -13.76 -14.05 34.06
N LYS A 330 -14.12 -14.51 35.27
CA LYS A 330 -14.80 -13.67 36.26
C LYS A 330 -13.83 -12.71 36.96
N ILE A 331 -13.38 -11.69 36.24
CA ILE A 331 -12.51 -10.64 36.80
C ILE A 331 -13.30 -9.48 37.39
N THR A 332 -12.84 -8.97 38.52
CA THR A 332 -13.37 -7.77 39.18
C THR A 332 -12.34 -6.64 39.22
N LEU A 333 -12.80 -5.42 39.51
CA LEU A 333 -11.90 -4.28 39.73
C LEU A 333 -10.90 -4.54 40.87
N ASN A 334 -11.29 -5.33 41.89
CA ASN A 334 -10.41 -5.70 43.00
C ASN A 334 -9.33 -6.70 42.56
N ASP A 335 -9.61 -7.59 41.61
CA ASP A 335 -8.61 -8.49 41.04
C ASP A 335 -7.59 -7.70 40.24
N LEU A 336 -8.07 -6.76 39.42
CA LEU A 336 -7.21 -5.84 38.66
C LEU A 336 -6.31 -5.01 39.58
N ALA A 337 -6.88 -4.44 40.65
CA ALA A 337 -6.13 -3.65 41.63
C ALA A 337 -5.04 -4.49 42.33
N ARG A 338 -5.36 -5.74 42.69
CA ARG A 338 -4.40 -6.70 43.26
C ARG A 338 -3.27 -7.05 42.27
N HIS A 339 -3.62 -7.29 41.01
CA HIS A 339 -2.65 -7.62 39.96
C HIS A 339 -1.64 -6.47 39.72
N LEU A 340 -2.14 -5.23 39.78
CA LEU A 340 -1.33 -4.03 39.57
C LEU A 340 -0.68 -3.49 40.85
N HIS A 341 -0.86 -4.16 41.99
CA HIS A 341 -0.34 -3.75 43.30
C HIS A 341 -0.74 -2.32 43.74
N ILE A 342 -1.99 -1.92 43.46
CA ILE A 342 -2.53 -0.60 43.81
C ILE A 342 -3.91 -0.71 44.48
N SER A 343 -4.43 0.41 45.02
CA SER A 343 -5.77 0.42 45.61
C SER A 343 -6.88 0.44 44.56
N SER A 344 -7.99 -0.26 44.83
CA SER A 344 -9.17 -0.29 43.95
C SER A 344 -9.77 1.09 43.68
N ASN A 345 -9.72 1.99 44.68
CA ASN A 345 -10.22 3.36 44.53
C ASN A 345 -9.34 4.18 43.58
N TYR A 346 -8.02 4.06 43.70
CA TYR A 346 -7.07 4.75 42.82
C TYR A 346 -7.22 4.29 41.37
N ILE A 347 -7.23 2.97 41.12
CA ILE A 347 -7.41 2.46 39.75
C ILE A 347 -8.80 2.78 39.19
N SER A 348 -9.86 2.79 40.01
CA SER A 348 -11.20 3.18 39.52
C SER A 348 -11.23 4.61 38.99
N GLN A 349 -10.62 5.55 39.71
CA GLN A 349 -10.57 6.96 39.33
C GLN A 349 -9.67 7.16 38.12
N LEU A 350 -8.50 6.53 38.16
CA LEU A 350 -7.51 6.56 37.08
C LEU A 350 -8.09 6.01 35.78
N PHE A 351 -8.75 4.85 35.84
CA PHE A 351 -9.34 4.17 34.69
C PHE A 351 -10.48 4.99 34.11
N LYS A 352 -11.37 5.54 34.94
CA LYS A 352 -12.44 6.42 34.44
C LYS A 352 -11.90 7.71 33.82
N ARG A 353 -10.82 8.27 34.37
CA ARG A 353 -10.19 9.51 33.89
C ARG A 353 -9.48 9.31 32.56
N GLU A 354 -8.71 8.23 32.41
CA GLU A 354 -7.82 8.00 31.26
C GLU A 354 -8.46 7.16 30.16
N VAL A 355 -9.38 6.25 30.50
CA VAL A 355 -10.11 5.40 29.53
C VAL A 355 -11.49 5.99 29.18
N GLY A 356 -11.98 6.94 29.98
CA GLY A 356 -13.26 7.63 29.75
C GLY A 356 -14.51 6.82 30.13
N VAL A 357 -14.36 5.52 30.42
CA VAL A 357 -15.41 4.62 30.91
C VAL A 357 -14.95 3.90 32.17
N ASN A 358 -15.90 3.35 32.95
CA ASN A 358 -15.52 2.52 34.09
C ASN A 358 -15.08 1.11 33.66
N PHE A 359 -14.36 0.42 34.54
CA PHE A 359 -13.85 -0.93 34.34
C PHE A 359 -14.91 -1.91 33.81
N THR A 360 -16.09 -1.97 34.47
CA THR A 360 -17.16 -2.90 34.08
C THR A 360 -17.71 -2.59 32.69
N GLY A 361 -17.83 -1.30 32.34
CA GLY A 361 -18.27 -0.85 31.03
C GLY A 361 -17.27 -1.25 29.94
N TYR A 362 -15.98 -1.09 30.21
CA TYR A 362 -14.92 -1.49 29.30
C TYR A 362 -14.86 -3.00 29.09
N LEU A 363 -14.86 -3.78 30.18
CA LEU A 363 -14.90 -5.24 30.15
C LEU A 363 -16.09 -5.76 29.34
N ASN A 364 -17.29 -5.24 29.63
CA ASN A 364 -18.49 -5.61 28.90
C ASN A 364 -18.38 -5.28 27.39
N ASN A 365 -17.74 -4.17 27.02
CA ASN A 365 -17.55 -3.82 25.61
C ASN A 365 -16.70 -4.88 24.90
N ILE A 366 -15.55 -5.26 25.47
CA ILE A 366 -14.69 -6.32 24.91
C ILE A 366 -15.46 -7.62 24.75
N ARG A 367 -16.22 -8.03 25.77
CA ARG A 367 -17.02 -9.26 25.73
C ARG A 367 -18.08 -9.25 24.63
N ILE A 368 -18.75 -8.12 24.43
CA ILE A 368 -19.73 -7.97 23.34
C ILE A 368 -19.01 -8.04 21.98
N GLN A 369 -17.87 -7.36 21.80
CA GLN A 369 -17.13 -7.43 20.55
C GLN A 369 -16.69 -8.87 20.22
N LYS A 370 -16.16 -9.59 21.20
CA LYS A 370 -15.79 -11.01 21.06
C LYS A 370 -17.00 -11.92 20.84
N SER A 371 -18.18 -11.54 21.30
CA SER A 371 -19.41 -12.32 21.06
C SER A 371 -19.90 -12.25 19.62
N LEU A 372 -19.53 -11.20 18.87
CA LEU A 372 -19.97 -11.02 17.48
C LEU A 372 -19.45 -12.16 16.58
N THR A 373 -18.18 -12.55 16.73
CA THR A 373 -17.59 -13.64 15.94
C THR A 373 -18.25 -14.99 16.24
N TYR A 374 -18.72 -15.21 17.48
CA TYR A 374 -19.44 -16.44 17.82
C TYR A 374 -20.89 -16.44 17.33
N LEU A 375 -21.48 -15.27 17.07
CA LEU A 375 -22.84 -15.17 16.57
C LEU A 375 -22.98 -15.55 15.09
N GLU A 376 -21.87 -15.57 14.34
CA GLU A 376 -21.77 -16.06 12.95
C GLU A 376 -21.94 -17.59 12.87
N HIS A 377 -21.66 -18.32 13.95
CA HIS A 377 -21.83 -19.77 14.02
C HIS A 377 -23.23 -20.13 14.55
N GLU A 378 -24.07 -20.75 13.72
CA GLU A 378 -25.44 -21.13 14.09
C GLU A 378 -25.52 -22.20 15.17
N ASP A 379 -24.48 -23.04 15.28
CA ASP A 379 -24.43 -24.19 16.19
C ASP A 379 -24.31 -23.82 17.68
N LEU A 380 -23.92 -22.57 17.98
CA LEU A 380 -23.78 -22.11 19.36
C LEU A 380 -25.07 -21.45 19.86
N SER A 381 -25.59 -21.90 21.00
CA SER A 381 -26.73 -21.21 21.63
C SER A 381 -26.32 -19.84 22.17
N ILE A 382 -27.27 -18.92 22.28
CA ILE A 382 -27.02 -17.58 22.85
C ILE A 382 -26.55 -17.68 24.32
N ALA A 383 -26.97 -18.72 25.04
CA ALA A 383 -26.51 -19.00 26.40
C ALA A 383 -25.03 -19.40 26.41
N ASP A 384 -24.61 -20.29 25.50
CA ASP A 384 -23.24 -20.76 25.42
C ASP A 384 -22.29 -19.63 25.07
N ILE A 385 -22.66 -18.79 24.10
CA ILE A 385 -21.89 -17.59 23.73
C ILE A 385 -21.72 -16.66 24.92
N ALA A 386 -22.78 -16.42 25.70
CA ALA A 386 -22.72 -15.57 26.88
C ALA A 386 -21.68 -16.10 27.88
N VAL A 387 -21.68 -17.40 28.14
CA VAL A 387 -20.71 -18.06 29.04
C VAL A 387 -19.30 -17.99 28.45
N GLN A 388 -19.14 -18.26 27.16
CA GLN A 388 -17.84 -18.34 26.48
C GLN A 388 -17.10 -17.00 26.42
N VAL A 389 -17.85 -15.88 26.37
CA VAL A 389 -17.27 -14.54 26.48
C VAL A 389 -17.23 -14.00 27.91
N GLY A 390 -17.60 -14.80 28.92
CA GLY A 390 -17.43 -14.47 30.33
C GLY A 390 -18.60 -13.76 31.02
N PHE A 391 -19.80 -13.74 30.45
CA PHE A 391 -21.00 -13.30 31.17
C PHE A 391 -21.49 -14.39 32.12
N GLY A 392 -22.01 -13.97 33.28
CA GLY A 392 -22.54 -14.89 34.29
C GLY A 392 -23.90 -15.49 33.92
N ASP A 393 -24.67 -14.82 33.06
CA ASP A 393 -25.96 -15.29 32.57
C ASP A 393 -26.36 -14.64 31.24
N GLN A 394 -27.22 -15.34 30.49
CA GLN A 394 -27.71 -14.91 29.18
C GLN A 394 -28.55 -13.63 29.24
N SER A 395 -29.30 -13.40 30.32
CA SER A 395 -30.22 -12.26 30.43
C SER A 395 -29.44 -10.95 30.55
N TYR A 396 -28.40 -10.93 31.39
CA TYR A 396 -27.50 -9.80 31.52
C TYR A 396 -26.72 -9.55 30.23
N TYR A 397 -26.18 -10.61 29.61
CA TYR A 397 -25.55 -10.52 28.29
C TYR A 397 -26.47 -9.86 27.25
N THR A 398 -27.71 -10.36 27.10
CA THR A 398 -28.69 -9.83 26.14
C THR A 398 -29.00 -8.35 26.39
N LYS A 399 -29.12 -7.96 27.65
CA LYS A 399 -29.36 -6.56 28.04
C LYS A 399 -28.19 -5.65 27.68
N VAL A 400 -26.95 -6.10 27.95
CA VAL A 400 -25.73 -5.36 27.63
C VAL A 400 -25.53 -5.27 26.12
N PHE A 401 -25.71 -6.38 25.40
CA PHE A 401 -25.62 -6.44 23.94
C PHE A 401 -26.59 -5.45 23.30
N LYS A 402 -27.87 -5.50 23.68
CA LYS A 402 -28.90 -4.57 23.17
C LYS A 402 -28.59 -3.11 23.50
N LYS A 403 -28.03 -2.84 24.69
CA LYS A 403 -27.62 -1.49 25.06
C LYS A 403 -26.50 -0.96 24.17
N LEU A 404 -25.54 -1.79 23.78
CA LEU A 404 -24.37 -1.38 23.00
C LEU A 404 -24.64 -1.36 21.48
N LEU A 405 -25.45 -2.28 20.97
CA LEU A 405 -25.65 -2.48 19.52
C LEU A 405 -27.06 -2.14 19.04
N GLY A 406 -27.97 -1.76 19.94
CA GLY A 406 -29.35 -1.37 19.61
C GLY A 406 -30.31 -2.54 19.36
N GLU A 407 -29.81 -3.74 19.10
CA GLU A 407 -30.59 -4.95 18.84
C GLU A 407 -30.18 -6.12 19.75
N THR A 408 -31.03 -7.15 19.88
CA THR A 408 -30.70 -8.33 20.69
C THR A 408 -29.74 -9.28 19.94
N PRO A 409 -28.95 -10.13 20.63
CA PRO A 409 -28.08 -11.12 19.98
C PRO A 409 -28.83 -12.02 18.98
N LYS A 410 -30.07 -12.39 19.31
CA LYS A 410 -30.93 -13.21 18.44
C LYS A 410 -31.37 -12.46 17.17
N GLN A 411 -31.68 -11.16 17.30
CA GLN A 411 -32.00 -10.31 16.14
C GLN A 411 -30.76 -10.11 15.25
N TYR A 412 -29.61 -9.84 15.88
CA TYR A 412 -28.33 -9.70 15.19
C TYR A 412 -27.99 -10.96 14.37
N ARG A 413 -28.08 -12.15 14.99
CA ARG A 413 -27.86 -13.43 14.30
C ARG A 413 -28.82 -13.62 13.12
N LYS A 414 -30.12 -13.39 13.33
CA LYS A 414 -31.13 -13.53 12.27
C LYS A 414 -30.85 -12.59 11.08
N ARG A 415 -30.25 -11.42 11.32
CA ARG A 415 -29.87 -10.49 10.28
C ARG A 415 -28.68 -11.00 9.46
N LEU A 416 -27.72 -11.68 10.07
CA LEU A 416 -26.60 -12.31 9.36
C LEU A 416 -27.09 -13.42 8.43
N THR A 417 -27.97 -14.30 8.92
CA THR A 417 -28.47 -15.46 8.19
C THR A 417 -29.51 -15.11 7.11
N ALA A 418 -29.97 -13.86 7.05
CA ALA A 418 -30.91 -13.36 6.03
C ALA A 418 -30.19 -12.61 4.89
N GLN A 419 -28.87 -12.48 4.96
CA GLN A 419 -28.02 -11.86 3.92
C GLN A 419 -27.22 -12.89 3.10
N GLU A 420 -27.36 -14.18 3.42
CA GLU A 420 -26.98 -15.33 2.58
C GLU A 420 -28.22 -15.85 1.84
#